data_AF-A0A0M4DFP3-F1
#
_entry.id   AF-A0A0M4DFP3-F1
#
_cell.length_a   1.000
_cell.length_b   1.000
_cell.length_c   1.000
_cell.angle_alpha   90.00
_cell.angle_beta   90.00
_cell.angle_gamma   90.00
#
_symmetry.space_group_name_H-M   'P 1'
#
loop_
_entity.id
_entity.type
_entity.pdbx_description
1 polymer ?
#
loop_
_entity_poly.entity_id
_entity_poly.type
_entity_poly.pdbx_seq_one_letter_code
_entity_poly.pdbx_strand_id
1 'polypeptide(L)'
;MKHKCQCGLDIDLATHVQQLLFPKGSPLCSWCCIGIKNRMASGLGGDYFDFITTADGCQAIFLGDVTGHGLHASVVMSLLYGYIHHSARELCTPLELVRQVNDFLQTFATRSRVFDHYFSSTLFCGVIHPETLEMSYVNAGHPAPLVRRGEAIHSLATTAPPVGFFDDPDISLGTFRFEKEDRFLLYTDGITEASDGAGILFGRSRLEEVLLHKNGDHLHFLDQLFASLRSFGAPESPTDDCTAIVLDFHPFPL
;
A
#
# COMPACT_ATOMS: atom_id res chain seq x y z
N MET A 1 -15.95 32.94 11.11
CA MET A 1 -16.20 31.77 12.01
C MET A 1 -17.14 30.74 11.39
N LYS A 2 -18.34 31.08 10.88
CA LYS A 2 -19.25 30.11 10.23
C LYS A 2 -18.64 29.31 9.08
N HIS A 3 -17.87 29.96 8.18
CA HIS A 3 -17.21 29.26 7.05
C HIS A 3 -16.12 28.27 7.47
N LYS A 4 -15.38 28.54 8.57
CA LYS A 4 -14.38 27.59 9.10
C LYS A 4 -15.04 26.35 9.72
N CYS A 5 -16.20 26.53 10.35
CA CYS A 5 -16.99 25.44 10.93
C CYS A 5 -17.56 24.52 9.84
N GLN A 6 -18.07 25.10 8.75
CA GLN A 6 -18.59 24.33 7.61
C GLN A 6 -17.48 23.53 6.91
N CYS A 7 -16.31 24.13 6.69
CA CYS A 7 -15.19 23.45 6.04
C CYS A 7 -14.68 22.25 6.87
N GLY A 8 -14.67 22.35 8.20
CA GLY A 8 -14.34 21.22 9.07
C GLY A 8 -15.36 20.08 8.93
N LEU A 9 -16.66 20.42 8.95
CA LEU A 9 -17.73 19.44 8.79
C LEU A 9 -17.68 18.71 7.44
N ASP A 10 -17.36 19.43 6.36
CA ASP A 10 -17.28 18.86 5.01
C ASP A 10 -16.06 17.91 4.89
N ILE A 11 -14.93 18.24 5.52
CA ILE A 11 -13.73 17.37 5.58
C ILE A 11 -13.99 16.12 6.43
N ASP A 12 -14.67 16.28 7.57
CA ASP A 12 -15.06 15.15 8.41
C ASP A 12 -15.97 14.20 7.63
N LEU A 13 -16.98 14.72 6.92
CA LEU A 13 -17.86 13.90 6.09
C LEU A 13 -17.09 13.19 4.97
N ALA A 14 -16.21 13.90 4.27
CA ALA A 14 -15.36 13.31 3.23
C ALA A 14 -14.46 12.19 3.79
N THR A 15 -13.90 12.38 4.99
CA THR A 15 -13.13 11.35 5.72
C THR A 15 -13.96 10.09 5.92
N HIS A 16 -15.19 10.23 6.44
CA HIS A 16 -16.08 9.08 6.65
C HIS A 16 -16.42 8.37 5.34
N VAL A 17 -16.63 9.13 4.24
CA VAL A 17 -16.90 8.53 2.92
C VAL A 17 -15.66 7.81 2.37
N GLN A 18 -14.47 8.39 2.49
CA GLN A 18 -13.22 7.76 2.05
C GLN A 18 -12.99 6.44 2.80
N GLN A 19 -13.27 6.38 4.10
CA GLN A 19 -13.16 5.16 4.90
C GLN A 19 -14.11 4.04 4.46
N LEU A 20 -15.21 4.35 3.76
CA LEU A 20 -16.11 3.33 3.20
C LEU A 20 -15.51 2.63 1.98
N LEU A 21 -14.48 3.20 1.36
CA LEU A 21 -13.79 2.58 0.23
C LEU A 21 -13.01 1.36 0.70
N PHE A 22 -12.27 1.48 1.81
CA PHE A 22 -11.35 0.43 2.27
C PHE A 22 -12.06 -0.83 2.79
N PRO A 23 -11.44 -2.01 2.62
CA PRO A 23 -11.96 -3.24 3.18
C PRO A 23 -12.04 -3.16 4.71
N LYS A 24 -13.19 -3.56 5.27
CA LYS A 24 -13.45 -3.52 6.73
C LYS A 24 -12.75 -4.62 7.52
N GLY A 25 -12.04 -5.50 6.84
CA GLY A 25 -11.30 -6.61 7.40
C GLY A 25 -10.49 -7.27 6.31
N SER A 26 -9.51 -8.08 6.72
CA SER A 26 -8.71 -8.84 5.77
C SER A 26 -9.49 -10.04 5.21
N PRO A 27 -9.21 -10.49 3.98
CA PRO A 27 -9.82 -11.71 3.46
C PRO A 27 -9.39 -12.92 4.29
N LEU A 28 -10.25 -13.93 4.34
CA LEU A 28 -9.92 -15.21 4.94
C LEU A 28 -9.21 -16.08 3.90
N CYS A 29 -7.94 -16.38 4.13
CA CYS A 29 -7.13 -17.25 3.29
C CYS A 29 -6.78 -18.53 4.05
N SER A 30 -6.84 -19.69 3.40
CA SER A 30 -6.43 -20.98 4.00
C SER A 30 -4.91 -21.16 4.08
N TRP A 31 -4.16 -20.29 3.39
CA TRP A 31 -2.70 -20.38 3.19
C TRP A 31 -1.91 -19.24 3.87
N CYS A 32 -2.59 -18.18 4.33
CA CYS A 32 -1.96 -17.14 5.13
C CYS A 32 -2.96 -16.41 6.05
N CYS A 33 -2.43 -15.71 7.05
CA CYS A 33 -3.13 -14.65 7.75
C CYS A 33 -2.72 -13.28 7.20
N ILE A 34 -3.69 -12.41 6.97
CA ILE A 34 -3.48 -11.06 6.45
C ILE A 34 -3.84 -10.04 7.53
N GLY A 35 -2.91 -9.15 7.84
CA GLY A 35 -3.13 -8.01 8.74
C GLY A 35 -2.93 -6.70 8.00
N ILE A 36 -3.67 -5.68 8.39
CA ILE A 36 -3.47 -4.32 7.90
C ILE A 36 -3.62 -3.30 9.01
N LYS A 37 -2.80 -2.25 8.94
CA LYS A 37 -2.91 -1.08 9.80
C LYS A 37 -2.53 0.17 9.02
N ASN A 38 -3.45 1.13 9.00
CA ASN A 38 -3.29 2.43 8.37
C ASN A 38 -3.49 3.53 9.42
N ARG A 39 -2.63 4.54 9.41
CA ARG A 39 -2.78 5.78 10.18
C ARG A 39 -2.67 6.96 9.22
N MET A 40 -3.79 7.62 8.99
CA MET A 40 -3.83 8.80 8.13
C MET A 40 -3.30 10.04 8.86
N ALA A 41 -2.60 10.91 8.14
CA ALA A 41 -2.10 12.18 8.67
C ALA A 41 -3.22 13.19 8.96
N SER A 42 -4.23 13.26 8.08
CA SER A 42 -5.25 14.32 8.12
C SER A 42 -6.70 13.85 7.97
N GLY A 43 -6.98 12.57 8.26
CA GLY A 43 -8.30 11.94 8.09
C GLY A 43 -8.67 11.65 6.62
N LEU A 44 -8.16 12.45 5.70
CA LEU A 44 -8.13 12.16 4.27
C LEU A 44 -6.71 11.85 3.84
N GLY A 45 -6.54 10.69 3.22
CA GLY A 45 -5.24 10.19 2.80
C GLY A 45 -5.05 10.04 1.29
N GLY A 46 -3.79 9.97 0.88
CA GLY A 46 -3.32 9.57 -0.45
C GLY A 46 -3.10 8.06 -0.57
N ASP A 47 -2.86 7.38 0.55
CA ASP A 47 -2.69 5.92 0.61
C ASP A 47 -3.97 5.17 0.22
N TYR A 48 -3.82 4.11 -0.57
CA TYR A 48 -4.90 3.19 -0.91
C TYR A 48 -4.47 1.74 -1.04
N PHE A 49 -5.34 0.83 -0.64
CA PHE A 49 -5.09 -0.61 -0.68
C PHE A 49 -6.38 -1.38 -0.82
N ASP A 50 -6.27 -2.62 -1.32
CA ASP A 50 -7.35 -3.59 -1.25
C ASP A 50 -6.82 -5.03 -1.37
N PHE A 51 -7.71 -5.96 -1.07
CA PHE A 51 -7.50 -7.40 -1.24
C PHE A 51 -8.65 -7.96 -2.07
N ILE A 52 -8.34 -8.44 -3.27
CA ILE A 52 -9.36 -8.92 -4.21
C ILE A 52 -9.11 -10.37 -4.55
N THR A 53 -10.08 -11.23 -4.27
CA THR A 53 -10.08 -12.59 -4.81
C THR A 53 -10.49 -12.52 -6.28
N THR A 54 -9.58 -12.92 -7.16
CA THR A 54 -9.79 -12.92 -8.62
C THR A 54 -10.71 -14.08 -9.02
N ALA A 55 -11.23 -14.05 -10.25
CA ALA A 55 -12.21 -15.04 -10.71
C ALA A 55 -11.66 -16.49 -10.78
N ASP A 56 -10.35 -16.64 -10.90
CA ASP A 56 -9.61 -17.91 -10.88
C ASP A 56 -9.18 -18.35 -9.46
N GLY A 57 -9.54 -17.58 -8.43
CA GLY A 57 -9.26 -17.92 -7.03
C GLY A 57 -7.88 -17.47 -6.52
N CYS A 58 -7.10 -16.74 -7.33
CA CYS A 58 -5.90 -16.06 -6.85
C CYS A 58 -6.25 -14.89 -5.92
N GLN A 59 -5.26 -14.44 -5.14
CA GLN A 59 -5.41 -13.30 -4.25
C GLN A 59 -4.59 -12.12 -4.79
N ALA A 60 -5.29 -11.12 -5.32
CA ALA A 60 -4.71 -9.83 -5.66
C ALA A 60 -4.59 -8.96 -4.42
N ILE A 61 -3.48 -8.22 -4.32
CA ILE A 61 -3.16 -7.28 -3.26
C ILE A 61 -2.54 -6.06 -3.92
N PHE A 62 -3.01 -4.87 -3.55
CA PHE A 62 -2.34 -3.65 -3.94
C PHE A 62 -2.20 -2.67 -2.78
N LEU A 63 -1.14 -1.87 -2.84
CA LEU A 63 -0.92 -0.71 -1.99
C LEU A 63 -0.30 0.35 -2.88
N GLY A 64 -0.89 1.54 -2.90
CA GLY A 64 -0.35 2.69 -3.60
C GLY A 64 -0.46 3.94 -2.75
N ASP A 65 0.29 4.94 -3.15
CA ASP A 65 0.32 6.25 -2.52
C ASP A 65 0.37 7.33 -3.61
N VAL A 66 -0.64 8.19 -3.59
CA VAL A 66 -0.81 9.27 -4.55
C VAL A 66 0.12 10.41 -4.21
N THR A 67 0.77 10.97 -5.23
CA THR A 67 1.68 12.10 -5.03
C THR A 67 0.97 13.30 -4.38
N GLY A 68 1.55 13.79 -3.28
CA GLY A 68 0.98 14.86 -2.46
C GLY A 68 0.21 14.30 -1.26
N HIS A 69 -0.48 15.16 -0.52
CA HIS A 69 -1.21 14.72 0.67
C HIS A 69 -2.47 15.56 0.91
N GLY A 70 -3.41 15.01 1.69
CA GLY A 70 -4.66 15.68 2.06
C GLY A 70 -5.71 15.67 0.93
N LEU A 71 -6.54 16.73 0.86
CA LEU A 71 -7.79 16.72 0.08
C LEU A 71 -7.63 16.51 -1.43
N HIS A 72 -6.53 16.97 -2.05
CA HIS A 72 -6.35 16.78 -3.49
C HIS A 72 -5.91 15.35 -3.81
N ALA A 73 -4.97 14.81 -3.02
CA ALA A 73 -4.51 13.43 -3.13
C ALA A 73 -5.68 12.46 -2.90
N SER A 74 -6.57 12.74 -1.93
CA SER A 74 -7.73 11.89 -1.64
C SER A 74 -8.71 11.74 -2.80
N VAL A 75 -8.84 12.75 -3.66
CA VAL A 75 -9.70 12.69 -4.85
C VAL A 75 -9.11 11.74 -5.90
N VAL A 76 -7.82 11.90 -6.21
CA VAL A 76 -7.13 11.04 -7.19
C VAL A 76 -7.03 9.62 -6.64
N MET A 77 -6.78 9.46 -5.35
CA MET A 77 -6.82 8.18 -4.64
C MET A 77 -8.17 7.49 -4.85
N SER A 78 -9.29 8.20 -4.62
CA SER A 78 -10.63 7.62 -4.76
C SER A 78 -10.92 7.15 -6.20
N LEU A 79 -10.44 7.90 -7.20
CA LEU A 79 -10.53 7.52 -8.62
C LEU A 79 -9.72 6.25 -8.91
N LEU A 80 -8.47 6.19 -8.44
CA LEU A 80 -7.59 5.04 -8.60
C LEU A 80 -8.14 3.80 -7.90
N TYR A 81 -8.59 3.93 -6.65
CA TYR A 81 -9.20 2.85 -5.90
C TYR A 81 -10.38 2.25 -6.66
N GLY A 82 -11.33 3.09 -7.11
CA GLY A 82 -12.50 2.63 -7.86
C GLY A 82 -12.14 1.93 -9.18
N TYR A 83 -11.17 2.48 -9.92
CA TYR A 83 -10.68 1.89 -11.18
C TYR A 83 -10.00 0.55 -10.95
N ILE A 84 -9.03 0.49 -10.03
CA ILE A 84 -8.26 -0.73 -9.72
C ILE A 84 -9.18 -1.79 -9.14
N HIS A 85 -10.06 -1.44 -8.19
CA HIS A 85 -11.02 -2.39 -7.61
C HIS A 85 -11.92 -3.02 -8.66
N HIS A 86 -12.34 -2.24 -9.66
CA HIS A 86 -13.12 -2.77 -10.77
C HIS A 86 -12.29 -3.67 -11.68
N SER A 87 -11.15 -3.18 -12.19
CA SER A 87 -10.32 -3.88 -13.17
C SER A 87 -9.66 -5.14 -12.61
N ALA A 88 -9.24 -5.13 -11.34
CA ALA A 88 -8.61 -6.30 -10.70
C ALA A 88 -9.57 -7.48 -10.48
N ARG A 89 -10.88 -7.27 -10.60
CA ARG A 89 -11.87 -8.36 -10.57
C ARG A 89 -12.02 -9.05 -11.92
N GLU A 90 -11.61 -8.38 -12.99
CA GLU A 90 -11.43 -9.01 -14.29
C GLU A 90 -10.14 -9.83 -14.27
N LEU A 91 -10.03 -10.84 -15.14
CA LEU A 91 -8.86 -11.73 -15.23
C LEU A 91 -7.66 -10.99 -15.86
N CYS A 92 -7.15 -9.97 -15.16
CA CYS A 92 -6.01 -9.16 -15.59
C CYS A 92 -4.76 -9.52 -14.79
N THR A 93 -3.64 -9.67 -15.48
CA THR A 93 -2.34 -9.81 -14.83
C THR A 93 -1.91 -8.49 -14.17
N PRO A 94 -1.03 -8.50 -13.15
CA PRO A 94 -0.50 -7.27 -12.54
C PRO A 94 0.09 -6.29 -13.57
N LEU A 95 0.74 -6.82 -14.60
CA LEU A 95 1.35 -6.02 -15.67
C LEU A 95 0.32 -5.31 -16.54
N GLU A 96 -0.77 -5.99 -16.91
CA GLU A 96 -1.86 -5.37 -17.67
C GLU A 96 -2.60 -4.33 -16.83
N LEU A 97 -2.87 -4.64 -15.56
CA LEU A 97 -3.55 -3.73 -14.64
C LEU A 97 -2.74 -2.44 -14.44
N VAL A 98 -1.43 -2.53 -14.19
CA VAL A 98 -0.60 -1.34 -14.01
C VAL A 98 -0.51 -0.50 -15.28
N ARG A 99 -0.45 -1.12 -16.47
CA ARG A 99 -0.53 -0.39 -17.75
C ARG A 99 -1.84 0.37 -17.90
N GLN A 100 -2.95 -0.32 -17.65
CA GLN A 100 -4.28 0.29 -17.70
C GLN A 100 -4.42 1.46 -16.71
N VAL A 101 -3.88 1.33 -15.50
CA VAL A 101 -3.84 2.41 -14.51
C VAL A 101 -3.02 3.59 -14.99
N ASN A 102 -1.85 3.35 -15.60
CA ASN A 102 -1.03 4.41 -16.18
C ASN A 102 -1.80 5.17 -17.27
N ASP A 103 -2.38 4.44 -18.23
CA ASP A 103 -3.16 5.02 -19.33
C ASP A 103 -4.35 5.82 -18.80
N PHE A 104 -5.06 5.29 -17.80
CA PHE A 104 -6.17 5.96 -17.14
C PHE A 104 -5.76 7.30 -16.55
N LEU A 105 -4.66 7.35 -15.79
CA LEU A 105 -4.13 8.59 -15.22
C LEU A 105 -3.69 9.58 -16.30
N GLN A 106 -3.04 9.11 -17.37
CA GLN A 106 -2.60 9.96 -18.48
C GLN A 106 -3.76 10.67 -19.18
N THR A 107 -4.96 10.10 -19.19
CA THR A 107 -6.16 10.78 -19.74
C THR A 107 -6.52 12.08 -18.98
N PHE A 108 -6.07 12.23 -17.74
CA PHE A 108 -6.27 13.42 -16.92
C PHE A 108 -5.03 14.30 -16.89
N ALA A 109 -3.84 13.72 -16.74
CA ALA A 109 -2.57 14.46 -16.67
C ALA A 109 -2.37 15.35 -17.91
N THR A 110 -2.68 14.83 -19.10
CA THR A 110 -2.55 15.55 -20.38
C THR A 110 -3.48 16.77 -20.53
N ARG A 111 -4.47 16.94 -19.63
CA ARG A 111 -5.39 18.10 -19.65
C ARG A 111 -4.77 19.37 -19.07
N SER A 112 -3.65 19.27 -18.35
CA SER A 112 -2.97 20.43 -17.76
C SER A 112 -1.46 20.21 -17.71
N ARG A 113 -0.68 21.17 -18.23
CA ARG A 113 0.79 21.17 -18.11
C ARG A 113 1.31 21.71 -16.76
N VAL A 114 0.41 22.15 -15.89
CA VAL A 114 0.75 22.74 -14.58
C VAL A 114 0.37 21.81 -13.43
N PHE A 115 -0.65 20.97 -13.66
CA PHE A 115 -1.25 20.11 -12.63
C PHE A 115 -1.20 18.63 -13.01
N ASP A 116 -0.41 18.27 -14.02
CA ASP A 116 -0.18 16.90 -14.50
C ASP A 116 0.34 15.98 -13.39
N HIS A 117 1.35 16.43 -12.64
CA HIS A 117 2.00 15.66 -11.58
C HIS A 117 1.04 15.21 -10.45
N TYR A 118 -0.09 15.89 -10.25
CA TYR A 118 -1.09 15.48 -9.26
C TYR A 118 -1.83 14.18 -9.65
N PHE A 119 -1.79 13.79 -10.93
CA PHE A 119 -2.33 12.52 -11.43
C PHE A 119 -1.24 11.46 -11.53
N SER A 120 -0.44 11.31 -10.47
CA SER A 120 0.58 10.27 -10.38
C SER A 120 0.58 9.59 -9.02
N SER A 121 1.01 8.33 -8.99
CA SER A 121 0.97 7.49 -7.79
C SER A 121 2.10 6.46 -7.82
N THR A 122 2.63 6.12 -6.65
CA THR A 122 3.32 4.84 -6.51
C THR A 122 2.28 3.72 -6.43
N LEU A 123 2.64 2.52 -6.88
CA LEU A 123 1.74 1.36 -6.80
C LEU A 123 2.53 0.05 -6.75
N PHE A 124 2.32 -0.72 -5.69
CA PHE A 124 2.60 -2.15 -5.69
C PHE A 124 1.31 -2.90 -6.04
N CYS A 125 1.39 -3.79 -7.02
CA CYS A 125 0.30 -4.71 -7.38
C CYS A 125 0.86 -6.13 -7.49
N GLY A 126 0.35 -7.04 -6.66
CA GLY A 126 0.75 -8.44 -6.64
C GLY A 126 -0.45 -9.37 -6.70
N VAL A 127 -0.29 -10.51 -7.38
CA VAL A 127 -1.28 -11.59 -7.44
C VAL A 127 -0.61 -12.87 -6.99
N ILE A 128 -1.14 -13.48 -5.93
CA ILE A 128 -0.63 -14.70 -5.30
C ILE A 128 -1.52 -15.88 -5.67
N HIS A 129 -0.92 -16.94 -6.20
CA HIS A 129 -1.62 -18.20 -6.42
C HIS A 129 -1.65 -19.02 -5.11
N PRO A 130 -2.84 -19.39 -4.60
CA PRO A 130 -2.99 -19.96 -3.26
C PRO A 130 -2.32 -21.32 -3.07
N GLU A 131 -2.24 -22.13 -4.13
CA GLU A 131 -1.64 -23.48 -4.04
C GLU A 131 -0.11 -23.49 -4.17
N THR A 132 0.45 -22.66 -5.05
CA THR A 132 1.90 -22.64 -5.33
C THR A 132 2.66 -21.66 -4.44
N LEU A 133 1.92 -20.71 -3.83
CA LEU A 133 2.43 -19.55 -3.10
C LEU A 133 3.39 -18.70 -3.95
N GLU A 134 3.18 -18.72 -5.26
CA GLU A 134 3.90 -17.87 -6.19
C GLU A 134 3.14 -16.56 -6.38
N MET A 135 3.84 -15.44 -6.18
CA MET A 135 3.39 -14.12 -6.51
C MET A 135 3.98 -13.68 -7.84
N SER A 136 3.14 -13.19 -8.73
CA SER A 136 3.54 -12.29 -9.80
C SER A 136 3.22 -10.86 -9.37
N TYR A 137 4.11 -9.90 -9.64
CA TYR A 137 3.91 -8.52 -9.18
C TYR A 137 4.48 -7.49 -10.14
N VAL A 138 3.99 -6.27 -9.99
CA VAL A 138 4.61 -5.05 -10.50
C VAL A 138 4.78 -4.10 -9.33
N ASN A 139 5.99 -3.58 -9.17
CA ASN A 139 6.26 -2.47 -8.25
C ASN A 139 6.57 -1.22 -9.08
N ALA A 140 5.55 -0.36 -9.23
CA ALA A 140 5.58 0.91 -9.94
C ALA A 140 6.02 2.04 -8.98
N GLY A 141 7.32 2.08 -8.70
CA GLY A 141 7.96 3.10 -7.86
C GLY A 141 7.59 3.09 -6.37
N HIS A 142 6.86 2.09 -5.88
CA HIS A 142 6.48 1.96 -4.48
C HIS A 142 7.66 1.46 -3.63
N PRO A 143 7.72 1.78 -2.32
CA PRO A 143 8.71 1.21 -1.41
C PRO A 143 8.76 -0.31 -1.54
N ALA A 144 9.97 -0.84 -1.72
CA ALA A 144 10.18 -2.25 -2.00
C ALA A 144 9.68 -3.10 -0.82
N PRO A 145 8.68 -3.98 -1.02
CA PRO A 145 8.20 -4.84 0.04
C PRO A 145 9.29 -5.75 0.57
N LEU A 146 9.16 -6.16 1.83
CA LEU A 146 10.13 -7.00 2.51
C LEU A 146 9.54 -8.38 2.79
N VAL A 147 10.34 -9.42 2.64
CA VAL A 147 9.99 -10.79 3.04
C VAL A 147 11.01 -11.27 4.05
N ARG A 148 10.57 -11.57 5.26
CA ARG A 148 11.38 -12.29 6.24
C ARG A 148 11.25 -13.79 5.99
N ARG A 149 12.39 -14.44 5.78
CA ARG A 149 12.55 -15.89 5.73
C ARG A 149 13.61 -16.33 6.75
N GLY A 150 13.19 -16.94 7.84
CA GLY A 150 14.09 -17.20 8.98
C GLY A 150 14.71 -15.89 9.49
N GLU A 151 16.03 -15.78 9.39
CA GLU A 151 16.83 -14.59 9.74
C GLU A 151 17.22 -13.72 8.52
N ALA A 152 16.79 -14.10 7.31
CA ALA A 152 17.06 -13.36 6.08
C ALA A 152 15.89 -12.42 5.74
N ILE A 153 16.22 -11.25 5.18
CA ILE A 153 15.28 -10.33 4.55
C ILE A 153 15.50 -10.34 3.04
N HIS A 154 14.45 -10.60 2.28
CA HIS A 154 14.38 -10.42 0.84
C HIS A 154 13.57 -9.17 0.52
N SER A 155 13.82 -8.55 -0.64
CA SER A 155 13.09 -7.37 -1.08
C SER A 155 12.54 -7.59 -2.48
N LEU A 156 11.27 -7.23 -2.70
CA LEU A 156 10.65 -7.28 -4.02
C LEU A 156 10.95 -5.96 -4.75
N ALA A 157 11.86 -6.05 -5.72
CA ALA A 157 12.45 -4.88 -6.39
C ALA A 157 11.42 -4.08 -7.20
N THR A 158 11.72 -2.81 -7.45
CA THR A 158 10.98 -1.97 -8.40
C THR A 158 11.07 -2.55 -9.81
N THR A 159 9.93 -2.64 -10.51
CA THR A 159 9.84 -3.19 -11.87
C THR A 159 9.18 -2.24 -12.88
N ALA A 160 8.81 -1.04 -12.42
CA ALA A 160 8.25 0.04 -13.23
C ALA A 160 8.49 1.39 -12.53
N PRO A 161 8.50 2.52 -13.26
CA PRO A 161 8.39 3.84 -12.65
C PRO A 161 6.98 4.05 -12.04
N PRO A 162 6.78 5.09 -11.20
CA PRO A 162 5.46 5.49 -10.73
C PRO A 162 4.45 5.68 -11.88
N VAL A 163 3.19 5.29 -11.64
CA VAL A 163 2.12 5.41 -12.63
C VAL A 163 1.70 6.87 -12.81
N GLY A 164 1.31 7.24 -14.05
CA GLY A 164 0.87 8.57 -14.41
C GLY A 164 2.00 9.59 -14.62
N PHE A 165 3.26 9.19 -14.44
CA PHE A 165 4.42 10.07 -14.62
C PHE A 165 4.97 10.04 -16.05
N PHE A 166 4.88 8.89 -16.73
CA PHE A 166 5.40 8.68 -18.08
C PHE A 166 4.30 8.18 -19.02
N ASP A 167 4.30 8.63 -20.27
CA ASP A 167 3.29 8.23 -21.26
C ASP A 167 3.41 6.75 -21.63
N ASP A 168 4.64 6.26 -21.83
CA ASP A 168 4.94 4.87 -22.19
C ASP A 168 6.07 4.33 -21.29
N PRO A 169 5.75 3.93 -20.05
CA PRO A 169 6.75 3.45 -19.10
C PRO A 169 7.20 2.01 -19.40
N ASP A 170 8.49 1.75 -19.24
CA ASP A 170 9.02 0.38 -19.19
C ASP A 170 8.49 -0.33 -17.94
N ILE A 171 7.62 -1.32 -18.14
CA ILE A 171 7.00 -2.13 -17.08
C ILE A 171 7.36 -3.60 -17.30
N SER A 172 7.94 -4.24 -16.29
CA SER A 172 8.22 -5.68 -16.28
C SER A 172 7.53 -6.39 -15.11
N LEU A 173 7.31 -7.70 -15.27
CA LEU A 173 6.75 -8.55 -14.23
C LEU A 173 7.88 -9.07 -13.33
N GLY A 174 7.74 -8.90 -12.02
CA GLY A 174 8.53 -9.59 -11.01
C GLY A 174 7.82 -10.85 -10.54
N THR A 175 8.58 -11.83 -10.06
CA THR A 175 8.01 -13.02 -9.39
C THR A 175 8.70 -13.27 -8.06
N PHE A 176 7.97 -13.84 -7.11
CA PHE A 176 8.50 -14.29 -5.83
C PHE A 176 7.74 -15.52 -5.36
N ARG A 177 8.46 -16.56 -4.94
CA ARG A 177 7.85 -17.76 -4.37
C ARG A 177 7.99 -17.76 -2.86
N PHE A 178 6.87 -17.65 -2.17
CA PHE A 178 6.84 -17.73 -0.72
C PHE A 178 7.00 -19.17 -0.25
N GLU A 179 7.57 -19.28 0.94
CA GLU A 179 7.65 -20.51 1.70
C GLU A 179 6.79 -20.38 2.95
N LYS A 180 6.51 -21.52 3.58
CA LYS A 180 5.84 -21.54 4.88
C LYS A 180 6.68 -20.76 5.89
N GLU A 181 6.01 -20.09 6.83
CA GLU A 181 6.63 -19.25 7.87
C GLU A 181 7.30 -17.96 7.35
N ASP A 182 7.25 -17.70 6.03
CA ASP A 182 7.59 -16.39 5.49
C ASP A 182 6.62 -15.33 6.07
N ARG A 183 7.17 -14.15 6.33
CA ARG A 183 6.38 -12.94 6.62
C ARG A 183 6.65 -11.91 5.54
N PHE A 184 5.63 -11.58 4.76
CA PHE A 184 5.68 -10.50 3.78
C PHE A 184 5.14 -9.21 4.40
N LEU A 185 5.86 -8.10 4.21
CA LEU A 185 5.52 -6.77 4.68
C LEU A 185 5.53 -5.80 3.50
N LEU A 186 4.35 -5.29 3.18
CA LEU A 186 4.11 -4.23 2.21
C LEU A 186 3.74 -2.95 2.98
N TYR A 187 4.36 -1.82 2.65
CA TYR A 187 4.26 -0.60 3.45
C TYR A 187 4.47 0.64 2.60
N THR A 188 3.90 1.76 3.03
CA THR A 188 4.14 3.08 2.43
C THR A 188 5.35 3.76 3.07
N ASP A 189 5.90 4.73 2.36
CA ASP A 189 7.09 5.46 2.80
C ASP A 189 6.84 6.26 4.08
N GLY A 190 5.61 6.65 4.40
CA GLY A 190 5.25 7.24 5.69
C GLY A 190 5.71 6.41 6.90
N ILE A 191 5.90 5.09 6.77
CA ILE A 191 6.55 4.26 7.81
C ILE A 191 8.05 4.55 7.92
N THR A 192 8.77 4.62 6.81
CA THR A 192 10.22 4.83 6.78
C THR A 192 10.62 6.29 6.93
N GLU A 193 9.76 7.22 6.52
CA GLU A 193 9.94 8.67 6.58
C GLU A 193 9.35 9.28 7.85
N ALA A 194 8.65 8.49 8.67
CA ALA A 194 8.31 8.88 10.03
C ALA A 194 9.56 9.38 10.75
N SER A 195 9.53 10.61 11.25
CA SER A 195 10.69 11.26 11.87
C SER A 195 10.50 11.49 13.36
N ASP A 196 11.61 11.46 14.11
CA ASP A 196 11.62 11.86 15.51
C ASP A 196 11.59 13.40 15.68
N GLY A 197 11.60 13.87 16.93
CA GLY A 197 11.62 15.31 17.23
C GLY A 197 12.86 16.07 16.74
N ALA A 198 13.91 15.37 16.30
CA ALA A 198 15.11 15.94 15.68
C ALA A 198 15.07 15.89 14.14
N GLY A 199 14.00 15.34 13.55
CA GLY A 199 13.86 15.17 12.11
C GLY A 199 14.61 13.96 11.54
N ILE A 200 15.10 13.04 12.40
CA ILE A 200 15.77 11.83 11.94
C ILE A 200 14.70 10.82 11.52
N LEU A 201 14.82 10.32 10.28
CA LEU A 201 13.88 9.32 9.74
C LEU A 201 14.04 7.97 10.46
N PHE A 202 12.93 7.27 10.65
CA PHE A 202 12.89 5.91 11.18
C PHE A 202 13.72 4.98 10.31
N GLY A 203 13.51 5.07 9.00
CA GLY A 203 14.33 4.47 7.96
C GLY A 203 14.16 2.96 7.81
N ARG A 204 14.63 2.46 6.65
CA ARG A 204 14.53 1.05 6.28
C ARG A 204 15.26 0.11 7.24
N SER A 205 16.43 0.50 7.74
CA SER A 205 17.22 -0.37 8.63
C SER A 205 16.47 -0.71 9.92
N ARG A 206 15.79 0.26 10.55
CA ARG A 206 14.98 0.00 11.74
C ARG A 206 13.72 -0.81 11.43
N LEU A 207 13.14 -0.62 10.24
CA LEU A 207 12.02 -1.44 9.78
C LEU A 207 12.44 -2.90 9.63
N GLU A 208 13.61 -3.17 9.05
CA GLU A 208 14.18 -4.51 8.92
C GLU A 208 14.49 -5.12 10.31
N GLU A 209 15.04 -4.35 11.25
CA GLU A 209 15.25 -4.81 12.64
C GLU A 209 13.93 -5.19 13.33
N VAL A 210 12.89 -4.38 13.16
CA VAL A 210 11.53 -4.70 13.65
C VAL A 210 11.05 -5.99 13.02
N LEU A 211 11.15 -6.11 11.70
CA LEU A 211 10.70 -7.29 10.97
C LEU A 211 11.42 -8.57 11.42
N LEU A 212 12.73 -8.50 11.69
CA LEU A 212 13.55 -9.63 12.13
C LEU A 212 13.30 -10.06 13.58
N HIS A 213 13.10 -9.10 14.49
CA HIS A 213 13.15 -9.39 15.94
C HIS A 213 11.80 -9.37 16.65
N LYS A 214 10.74 -8.86 16.00
CA LYS A 214 9.40 -8.81 16.57
C LYS A 214 8.59 -10.06 16.23
N ASN A 215 8.33 -10.85 17.28
CA ASN A 215 7.56 -12.09 17.22
C ASN A 215 6.08 -11.85 17.54
N GLY A 216 5.25 -12.82 17.18
CA GLY A 216 3.79 -12.79 17.36
C GLY A 216 3.09 -13.00 16.02
N ASP A 217 1.77 -13.12 16.06
CA ASP A 217 0.97 -13.16 14.83
C ASP A 217 0.98 -11.81 14.08
N HIS A 218 0.48 -11.83 12.85
CA HIS A 218 0.30 -10.67 11.97
C HIS A 218 -0.25 -9.41 12.65
N LEU A 219 -1.28 -9.52 13.49
CA LEU A 219 -1.88 -8.35 14.15
C LEU A 219 -0.97 -7.83 15.27
N HIS A 220 -0.43 -8.73 16.09
CA HIS A 220 0.49 -8.34 17.15
C HIS A 220 1.77 -7.71 16.59
N PHE A 221 2.27 -8.22 15.46
CA PHE A 221 3.40 -7.63 14.75
C PHE A 221 3.10 -6.19 14.29
N LEU A 222 1.93 -5.93 13.69
CA LEU A 222 1.54 -4.57 13.30
C LEU A 222 1.42 -3.64 14.53
N ASP A 223 0.90 -4.12 15.65
CA ASP A 223 0.89 -3.35 16.88
C ASP A 223 2.29 -3.00 17.37
N GLN A 224 3.22 -3.95 17.31
CA GLN A 224 4.62 -3.75 17.68
C GLN A 224 5.35 -2.82 16.70
N LEU A 225 5.10 -2.90 15.39
CA LEU A 225 5.66 -2.00 14.39
C LEU A 225 5.24 -0.54 14.69
N PHE A 226 3.94 -0.30 14.82
CA PHE A 226 3.44 1.04 15.11
C PHE A 226 3.80 1.52 16.53
N ALA A 227 4.00 0.61 17.48
CA ALA A 227 4.58 0.96 18.79
C ALA A 227 6.04 1.38 18.66
N SER A 228 6.81 0.73 17.79
CA SER A 228 8.21 1.07 17.53
C SER A 228 8.35 2.46 16.91
N LEU A 229 7.45 2.86 16.01
CA LEU A 229 7.38 4.24 15.50
C LEU A 229 7.15 5.25 16.63
N ARG A 230 6.18 4.99 17.52
CA ARG A 230 5.92 5.87 18.68
C ARG A 230 7.11 5.94 19.63
N SER A 231 7.72 4.80 19.94
CA SER A 231 8.89 4.72 20.82
C SER A 231 10.14 5.37 20.22
N PHE A 232 10.25 5.40 18.89
CA PHE A 232 11.29 6.13 18.17
C PHE A 232 11.13 7.65 18.32
N GLY A 233 9.92 8.13 18.59
CA GLY A 233 9.61 9.55 18.74
C GLY A 233 8.78 10.12 17.58
N ALA A 234 8.26 9.26 16.70
CA ALA A 234 7.31 9.71 15.68
C ALA A 234 6.01 10.21 16.35
N PRO A 235 5.44 11.32 15.86
CA PRO A 235 4.23 11.90 16.43
C PRO A 235 3.04 10.93 16.34
N GLU A 236 2.06 11.09 17.25
CA GLU A 236 0.83 10.29 17.20
C GLU A 236 0.02 10.54 15.92
N SER A 237 -0.06 11.81 15.52
CA SER A 237 -0.56 12.22 14.21
C SER A 237 0.63 12.25 13.25
N PRO A 238 0.71 11.33 12.29
CA PRO A 238 1.84 11.28 11.40
C PRO A 238 1.81 12.48 10.43
N THR A 239 2.97 12.85 9.89
CA THR A 239 3.08 13.91 8.89
C THR A 239 2.62 13.46 7.51
N ASP A 240 2.66 12.16 7.28
CA ASP A 240 2.18 11.49 6.07
C ASP A 240 1.42 10.22 6.44
N ASP A 241 0.69 9.64 5.49
CA ASP A 241 -0.06 8.42 5.74
C ASP A 241 0.87 7.23 5.98
N CYS A 242 0.59 6.46 7.04
CA CYS A 242 1.39 5.31 7.43
C CYS A 242 0.57 4.04 7.24
N THR A 243 0.80 3.31 6.15
CA THR A 243 0.14 2.03 5.88
C THR A 243 1.12 0.87 5.95
N ALA A 244 0.71 -0.20 6.61
CA ALA A 244 1.41 -1.48 6.58
C ALA A 244 0.42 -2.65 6.43
N ILE A 245 0.74 -3.53 5.49
CA ILE A 245 0.07 -4.80 5.22
C ILE A 245 1.06 -5.92 5.50
N VAL A 246 0.67 -6.89 6.30
CA VAL A 246 1.49 -8.06 6.62
C VAL A 246 0.77 -9.34 6.26
N LEU A 247 1.48 -10.26 5.63
CA LEU A 247 1.02 -11.62 5.33
C LEU A 247 1.92 -12.62 6.05
N ASP A 248 1.33 -13.43 6.91
CA ASP A 248 1.99 -14.56 7.58
C ASP A 248 1.59 -15.86 6.91
N PHE A 249 2.53 -16.51 6.21
CA PHE A 249 2.27 -17.75 5.48
C PHE A 249 2.24 -18.94 6.45
N HIS A 250 1.14 -19.70 6.45
CA HIS A 250 0.90 -20.72 7.46
C HIS A 250 1.92 -21.86 7.42
N PRO A 251 2.31 -22.42 8.58
CA PRO A 251 3.11 -23.64 8.63
C PRO A 251 2.33 -24.89 8.16
N PHE A 252 1.00 -24.89 8.27
CA PHE A 252 0.13 -26.00 7.85
C PHE A 252 -1.18 -25.46 7.23
N PRO A 253 -1.69 -26.04 6.12
CA PRO A 253 -3.05 -25.76 5.69
C PRO A 253 -4.03 -26.21 6.78
N LEU A 254 -5.02 -25.37 7.08
CA LEU A 254 -6.13 -25.71 7.99
C LEU A 254 -6.93 -26.92 7.47
#